data_AF-A0A1I6IG64-F1
#
_entry.id   AF-A0A1I6IG64-F1
#
_cell.length_a   1.000
_cell.length_b   1.000
_cell.length_c   1.000
_cell.angle_alpha   90.00
_cell.angle_beta   90.00
_cell.angle_gamma   90.00
#
_symmetry.space_group_name_H-M   'P 1'
#
loop_
_entity.id
_entity.type
_entity.pdbx_description
1 polymer ?
#
loop_
_entity_poly.entity_id
_entity_poly.type
_entity_poly.pdbx_seq_one_letter_code
_entity_poly.pdbx_strand_id
1 'polypeptide(L)'
;MGKRTFSGMEVVKVLVNAGGFEWRRTTGDHAQLYYEHPTNEEDRRQVTVPLHSELRTGTLRSIAESAGAHDFDAFCEWTDENA
;
A
#
# COMPACT_ATOMS: atom_id res chain seq x y z
N MET A 1 -7.54 -0.77 17.27
CA MET A 1 -6.29 -1.54 17.02
C MET A 1 -6.61 -2.61 16.00
N GLY A 2 -6.49 -2.24 14.73
CA GLY A 2 -6.79 -3.11 13.59
C GLY A 2 -5.81 -4.28 13.44
N LYS A 3 -6.12 -5.20 12.52
CA LYS A 3 -5.25 -6.34 12.22
C LYS A 3 -3.86 -5.88 11.76
N ARG A 4 -2.83 -6.68 12.04
CA ARG A 4 -1.43 -6.42 11.64
C ARG A 4 -0.90 -7.40 10.59
N THR A 5 -1.81 -8.20 10.04
CA THR A 5 -1.52 -9.26 9.10
C THR A 5 -2.46 -9.07 7.91
N PHE A 6 -1.88 -8.89 6.74
CA PHE A 6 -2.59 -8.62 5.50
C PHE A 6 -1.96 -9.44 4.38
N SER A 7 -2.76 -9.91 3.45
CA SER A 7 -2.26 -10.33 2.14
C SER A 7 -1.80 -9.11 1.33
N GLY A 8 -0.92 -9.35 0.36
CA GLY A 8 -0.54 -8.30 -0.59
C GLY A 8 -1.73 -7.74 -1.38
N MET A 9 -2.71 -8.59 -1.67
CA MET A 9 -3.88 -8.20 -2.44
C MET A 9 -4.82 -7.28 -1.65
N GLU A 10 -5.00 -7.50 -0.33
CA GLU A 10 -5.75 -6.56 0.52
C GLU A 10 -5.11 -5.17 0.49
N VAL A 11 -3.79 -5.10 0.66
CA VAL A 11 -3.06 -3.81 0.65
C VAL A 11 -3.19 -3.12 -0.71
N VAL A 12 -3.01 -3.83 -1.83
CA VAL A 12 -3.15 -3.26 -3.17
C VAL A 12 -4.57 -2.74 -3.40
N LYS A 13 -5.61 -3.51 -3.02
CA LYS A 13 -7.01 -3.11 -3.18
C LYS A 13 -7.30 -1.80 -2.45
N VAL A 14 -6.83 -1.68 -1.21
CA VAL A 14 -7.00 -0.46 -0.41
C VAL A 14 -6.26 0.72 -1.02
N LEU A 15 -4.98 0.56 -1.36
CA LEU A 15 -4.18 1.64 -1.97
C LEU A 15 -4.79 2.12 -3.29
N VAL A 16 -5.34 1.22 -4.11
CA VAL A 16 -5.97 1.60 -5.38
C VAL A 16 -7.32 2.28 -5.16
N ASN A 17 -8.21 1.66 -4.39
CA ASN A 17 -9.60 2.12 -4.29
C ASN A 17 -9.79 3.30 -3.34
N ALA A 18 -9.03 3.36 -2.25
CA ALA A 18 -9.14 4.39 -1.22
C ALA A 18 -7.92 5.33 -1.19
N GLY A 19 -6.72 4.82 -1.55
CA GLY A 19 -5.48 5.59 -1.53
C GLY A 19 -5.19 6.39 -2.81
N GLY A 20 -5.99 6.21 -3.87
CA GLY A 20 -5.80 6.91 -5.15
C GLY A 20 -4.59 6.44 -5.97
N PHE A 21 -4.01 5.28 -5.64
CA PHE A 21 -2.92 4.70 -6.41
C PHE A 21 -3.46 4.03 -7.70
N GLU A 22 -2.69 4.11 -8.77
CA GLU A 22 -2.93 3.38 -10.00
C GLU A 22 -2.10 2.08 -10.03
N TRP A 23 -2.73 0.95 -10.34
CA TRP A 23 -2.01 -0.29 -10.64
C TRP A 23 -1.40 -0.20 -12.04
N ARG A 24 -0.07 -0.03 -12.11
CA ARG A 24 0.65 0.10 -13.38
C ARG A 24 0.96 -1.22 -14.04
N ARG A 25 1.51 -2.17 -13.28
CA ARG A 25 1.87 -3.51 -13.77
C ARG A 25 2.09 -4.52 -12.65
N THR A 26 2.22 -5.78 -13.04
CA THR A 26 2.69 -6.87 -12.19
C THR A 26 3.96 -7.45 -12.81
N THR A 27 4.96 -7.74 -12.00
CA THR A 27 6.20 -8.42 -12.45
C THR A 27 6.53 -9.52 -11.46
N GLY A 28 6.46 -10.77 -11.93
CA GLY A 28 6.50 -11.93 -11.04
C GLY A 28 5.33 -11.89 -10.06
N ASP A 29 5.66 -11.95 -8.78
CA ASP A 29 4.74 -11.90 -7.65
C ASP A 29 4.63 -10.50 -7.02
N HIS A 30 5.10 -9.43 -7.68
CA HIS A 30 5.02 -8.07 -7.15
C HIS A 30 4.15 -7.16 -8.03
N ALA A 31 3.21 -6.44 -7.40
CA ALA A 31 2.46 -5.36 -8.02
C ALA A 31 3.24 -4.04 -7.91
N GLN A 32 3.21 -3.24 -8.97
CA GLN A 32 3.81 -1.91 -9.03
C GLN A 32 2.68 -0.87 -9.12
N LEU A 33 2.57 -0.05 -8.06
CA LEU A 33 1.58 1.00 -7.94
C LEU A 33 2.23 2.37 -8.08
N TYR A 34 1.47 3.32 -8.62
CA TYR A 34 1.92 4.70 -8.79
C TYR A 34 0.85 5.67 -8.27
N TYR A 35 1.28 6.68 -7.54
CA TYR A 35 0.42 7.79 -7.11
C TYR A 35 1.02 9.12 -7.58
N GLU A 36 0.14 10.01 -8.00
CA GLU A 36 0.45 11.39 -8.35
C GLU A 36 -0.52 12.31 -7.61
N HIS A 37 0.01 13.19 -6.77
CA HIS A 37 -0.84 14.10 -5.99
C HIS A 37 -1.51 15.12 -6.92
N PRO A 38 -2.83 15.35 -6.79
CA PRO A 38 -3.60 16.14 -7.75
C PRO A 38 -3.17 17.61 -7.86
N THR A 39 -2.52 18.15 -6.82
CA THR A 39 -2.09 19.56 -6.76
C THR A 39 -0.63 19.75 -6.38
N ASN A 40 0.11 18.68 -6.11
CA ASN A 40 1.51 18.76 -5.67
C ASN A 40 2.35 17.91 -6.61
N GLU A 41 2.89 18.53 -7.64
CA GLU A 41 3.64 17.82 -8.68
C GLU A 41 4.94 17.17 -8.18
N GLU A 42 5.44 17.59 -7.01
CA GLU A 42 6.62 17.00 -6.37
C GLU A 42 6.28 15.72 -5.58
N ASP A 43 5.00 15.50 -5.26
CA ASP A 43 4.54 14.32 -4.53
C ASP A 43 4.07 13.23 -5.50
N ARG A 44 5.04 12.42 -5.92
CA ARG A 44 4.84 11.24 -6.76
C ARG A 44 5.42 10.04 -6.04
N ARG A 45 4.63 8.97 -5.91
CA ARG A 45 5.02 7.80 -5.12
C ARG A 45 4.97 6.55 -5.99
N GLN A 46 6.00 5.71 -5.87
CA GLN A 46 6.04 4.38 -6.46
C GLN A 46 6.08 3.36 -5.33
N VAL A 47 5.15 2.43 -5.34
CA VAL A 47 5.01 1.41 -4.29
C VAL A 47 5.06 0.04 -4.93
N THR A 48 5.94 -0.81 -4.42
CA THR A 48 6.00 -2.23 -4.80
C THR A 48 5.38 -3.07 -3.69
N VAL A 49 4.37 -3.89 -4.03
CA VAL A 49 3.68 -4.77 -3.07
C VAL A 49 3.85 -6.24 -3.49
N PRO A 50 4.48 -7.10 -2.67
CA PRO A 50 4.48 -8.54 -2.90
C PRO A 50 3.06 -9.10 -2.76
N LEU A 51 2.59 -9.91 -3.71
CA LEU A 51 1.26 -10.50 -3.77
C LEU A 51 1.21 -11.86 -3.03
N HIS A 52 1.77 -11.90 -1.82
CA HIS A 52 1.75 -13.09 -0.97
C HIS A 52 0.46 -13.15 -0.16
N SER A 53 0.09 -14.33 0.32
CA SER A 53 -1.09 -14.52 1.19
C SER A 53 -0.94 -13.82 2.54
N GLU A 54 0.30 -13.56 2.97
CA GLU A 54 0.62 -12.84 4.18
C GLU A 54 1.89 -12.01 3.98
N LEU A 55 1.84 -10.73 4.35
CA LEU A 55 2.99 -9.84 4.40
C LEU A 55 3.62 -9.85 5.78
N ARG A 56 4.96 -9.95 5.83
CA ARG A 56 5.71 -9.71 7.07
C ARG A 56 5.54 -8.26 7.50
N THR A 57 5.50 -8.02 8.82
CA THR A 57 5.34 -6.66 9.38
C THR A 57 6.39 -5.67 8.87
N GLY A 58 7.64 -6.10 8.67
CA GLY A 58 8.68 -5.25 8.10
C GLY A 58 8.36 -4.82 6.66
N THR A 59 7.88 -5.74 5.84
CA THR A 59 7.44 -5.46 4.46
C THR A 59 6.24 -4.53 4.43
N LEU A 60 5.24 -4.79 5.29
CA LEU A 60 4.06 -3.93 5.40
C LEU A 60 4.44 -2.50 5.81
N ARG A 61 5.40 -2.35 6.72
CA ARG A 61 5.93 -1.04 7.14
C ARG A 61 6.64 -0.31 6.00
N SER A 62 7.49 -1.01 5.24
CA SER A 62 8.15 -0.41 4.08
C SER A 62 7.15 0.03 3.00
N ILE A 63 6.05 -0.71 2.82
CA ILE A 63 4.96 -0.31 1.93
C ILE A 63 4.27 0.95 2.46
N ALA A 64 3.95 1.01 3.76
CA ALA A 64 3.33 2.18 4.39
C ALA A 64 4.19 3.44 4.18
N GLU A 65 5.49 3.35 4.47
CA GLU A 65 6.44 4.46 4.28
C GLU A 65 6.51 4.90 2.81
N SER A 66 6.59 3.94 1.87
CA SER A 66 6.62 4.24 0.42
C SER A 66 5.31 4.84 -0.09
N ALA A 67 4.18 4.45 0.53
CA ALA A 67 2.88 5.02 0.28
C ALA A 67 2.69 6.39 0.96
N GLY A 68 3.66 6.87 1.74
CA GLY A 68 3.65 8.15 2.45
C GLY A 68 2.89 8.13 3.79
N ALA A 69 2.61 6.94 4.34
CA ALA A 69 2.06 6.78 5.68
C ALA A 69 3.19 6.66 6.71
N HIS A 70 3.42 7.73 7.47
CA HIS A 70 4.48 7.78 8.50
C HIS A 70 4.04 7.19 9.85
N ASP A 71 2.73 7.02 10.07
CA ASP A 71 2.18 6.30 11.21
C ASP A 71 1.73 4.89 10.77
N PHE A 72 2.52 3.90 11.17
CA PHE A 72 2.29 2.51 10.79
C PHE A 72 1.01 1.92 11.41
N ASP A 73 0.66 2.32 12.62
CA ASP A 73 -0.53 1.79 13.29
C ASP A 73 -1.80 2.38 12.66
N ALA A 74 -1.78 3.68 12.34
CA ALA A 74 -2.85 4.32 11.58
C ALA A 74 -3.01 3.71 10.17
N PHE A 75 -1.90 3.39 9.50
CA PHE A 75 -1.93 2.71 8.20
C PHE A 75 -2.58 1.32 8.30
N CYS A 76 -2.25 0.54 9.33
CA CYS A 76 -2.86 -0.78 9.54
C CYS A 76 -4.36 -0.67 9.82
N GLU A 77 -4.77 0.27 10.68
CA GLU A 77 -6.18 0.49 11.00
C GLU A 77 -6.98 0.93 9.77
N TRP A 78 -6.48 1.90 9.02
CA TRP A 78 -7.09 2.33 7.76
C TRP A 78 -7.18 1.19 6.73
N THR A 79 -6.15 0.35 6.63
CA THR A 79 -6.17 -0.80 5.72
C THR A 79 -7.21 -1.83 6.15
N ASP A 80 -7.35 -2.09 7.44
CA ASP A 80 -8.34 -3.05 7.96
C ASP A 80 -9.79 -2.57 7.71
N GLU A 81 -10.03 -1.27 7.88
CA GLU A 81 -11.33 -0.64 7.63
C GLU A 81 -11.76 -0.66 6.16
N ASN A 82 -10.80 -0.74 5.23
CA ASN A 82 -11.05 -0.64 3.78
C ASN A 82 -10.78 -1.95 3.00
N ALA A 83 -10.33 -3.02 3.67
CA ALA A 83 -9.93 -4.29 3.05
C ALA A 83 -11.07 -5.02 2.33
#